data_AF-S6AFE4-F1
#
_entry.id   AF-S6AFE4-F1
#
_cell.length_a   1.000
_cell.length_b   1.000
_cell.length_c   1.000
_cell.angle_alpha   90.00
_cell.angle_beta   90.00
_cell.angle_gamma   90.00
#
_symmetry.space_group_name_H-M   'P 1'
#
loop_
_entity.id
_entity.type
_entity.pdbx_description
1 polymer ?
#
loop_
_entity_poly.entity_id
_entity_poly.type
_entity_poly.pdbx_seq_one_letter_code
_entity_poly.pdbx_strand_id
1 'polypeptide(L)' 'MAHWIITYKKDNGTSTLDMQADRKPSMETTVEYVLDWASHNLEKGEYGDHEDKLSDEPAAKLLRKYGITIAGISKA' A
#
# COMPACT_ATOMS: atom_id res chain seq x y z
N MET A 1 0.04 20.35 -8.62
CA MET A 1 -0.52 19.04 -8.24
C MET A 1 -0.26 18.03 -9.35
N ALA A 2 0.62 17.06 -9.11
CA ALA A 2 0.82 15.95 -10.04
C ALA A 2 -0.02 14.74 -9.60
N HIS A 3 -0.55 14.02 -10.57
CA HIS A 3 -1.21 12.74 -10.34
C HIS A 3 -0.17 11.62 -10.34
N TRP A 4 -0.20 10.80 -9.31
CA TRP A 4 0.65 9.63 -9.13
C TRP A 4 -0.25 8.41 -9.03
N ILE A 5 0.16 7.35 -9.69
CA ILE A 5 -0.51 6.05 -9.70
C ILE A 5 0.37 5.10 -8.88
N ILE A 6 -0.19 4.61 -7.79
CA ILE A 6 0.46 3.64 -6.91
C ILE A 6 -0.04 2.27 -7.31
N THR A 7 0.85 1.44 -7.84
CA THR A 7 0.52 0.06 -8.21
C THR A 7 0.77 -0.83 -7.01
N TYR A 8 -0.26 -1.55 -6.57
CA TYR A 8 -0.17 -2.52 -5.49
C TYR A 8 -0.76 -3.87 -5.91
N LYS A 9 -0.27 -4.95 -5.33
CA LYS A 9 -0.80 -6.30 -5.52
C LYS A 9 -1.61 -6.70 -4.30
N LYS A 10 -2.79 -7.28 -4.52
CA LYS A 10 -3.68 -7.79 -3.48
C LYS A 10 -4.42 -9.03 -4.01
N ASP A 11 -4.44 -10.11 -3.23
CA ASP A 11 -5.26 -11.30 -3.51
C ASP A 11 -5.09 -11.83 -4.95
N ASN A 12 -3.82 -11.96 -5.39
CA ASN A 12 -3.44 -12.32 -6.76
C ASN A 12 -3.86 -11.32 -7.87
N GLY A 13 -4.57 -10.23 -7.52
CA GLY A 13 -4.89 -9.11 -8.39
C GLY A 13 -3.83 -8.01 -8.31
N THR A 14 -3.66 -7.28 -9.42
CA THR A 14 -2.92 -6.02 -9.44
C THR A 14 -3.93 -4.88 -9.49
N SER A 15 -3.78 -3.90 -8.61
CA SER A 15 -4.65 -2.75 -8.50
C SER A 15 -3.82 -1.47 -8.45
N THR A 16 -4.46 -0.36 -8.78
CA THR A 16 -3.83 0.96 -8.84
C THR A 16 -4.60 1.93 -7.97
N LEU A 17 -3.90 2.73 -7.17
CA LEU A 17 -4.46 3.78 -6.34
C LEU A 17 -3.97 5.14 -6.81
N ASP A 18 -4.89 6.08 -7.00
CA ASP A 18 -4.58 7.45 -7.38
C ASP A 18 -4.17 8.26 -6.14
N MET A 19 -3.04 8.95 -6.25
CA MET A 19 -2.55 9.89 -5.24
C MET A 19 -2.26 11.23 -5.91
N GLN A 20 -2.75 12.30 -5.29
CA GLN A 20 -2.38 13.66 -5.66
C GLN A 20 -1.21 14.11 -4.80
N ALA A 21 -0.06 14.36 -5.41
CA ALA A 21 1.12 14.86 -4.72
C ALA A 21 1.86 15.86 -5.60
N ASP A 22 2.37 16.93 -5.01
CA ASP A 22 3.06 17.97 -5.80
C ASP A 22 4.40 17.48 -6.37
N ARG A 23 5.04 16.53 -5.68
CA ARG A 23 6.30 15.86 -6.04
C ARG A 23 6.16 14.35 -5.91
N LYS A 24 7.15 13.60 -6.44
CA LYS A 24 7.20 12.14 -6.29
C LYS A 24 7.13 11.79 -4.80
N PRO A 25 6.09 11.06 -4.34
CA PRO A 25 6.01 10.64 -2.96
C PRO A 25 7.13 9.66 -2.65
N SER A 26 7.64 9.71 -1.42
CA SER A 26 8.57 8.70 -0.93
C SER A 26 7.85 7.36 -0.77
N MET A 27 8.61 6.26 -0.76
CA MET A 27 8.05 4.93 -0.54
C MET A 27 7.27 4.88 0.78
N GLU A 28 7.83 5.44 1.85
CA GLU A 28 7.17 5.51 3.17
C GLU A 28 5.83 6.24 3.11
N THR A 29 5.79 7.47 2.58
CA THR A 29 4.54 8.25 2.40
C THR A 29 3.50 7.51 1.57
N THR A 30 3.96 6.79 0.54
CA THR A 30 3.08 5.99 -0.32
C THR A 30 2.47 4.84 0.45
N VAL A 31 3.31 4.10 1.19
CA VAL A 31 2.87 2.98 2.03
C VAL A 31 1.88 3.48 3.08
N GLU A 32 2.16 4.58 3.76
CA GLU A 32 1.25 5.17 4.75
C GLU A 32 -0.09 5.56 4.15
N TYR A 33 -0.09 6.21 2.98
CA TYR A 33 -1.33 6.59 2.29
C TYR A 33 -2.15 5.37 1.86
N VAL A 34 -1.51 4.33 1.31
CA VAL A 34 -2.20 3.09 0.93
C VAL A 34 -2.71 2.37 2.19
N LEU A 35 -1.97 2.41 3.30
CA LEU A 35 -2.36 1.81 4.58
C LEU A 35 -3.59 2.51 5.18
N ASP A 36 -3.59 3.85 5.16
CA ASP A 36 -4.72 4.66 5.59
C ASP A 36 -5.94 4.40 4.70
N TRP A 37 -5.78 4.52 3.39
CA TRP A 37 -6.84 4.23 2.42
C TRP A 37 -7.41 2.82 2.58
N ALA A 38 -6.55 1.81 2.74
CA ALA A 38 -6.94 0.43 2.97
C ALA A 38 -7.70 0.29 4.30
N SER A 39 -7.31 1.00 5.36
CA SER A 39 -8.05 0.98 6.62
C SER A 39 -9.43 1.60 6.56
N HIS A 40 -9.68 2.47 5.58
CA HIS A 40 -10.98 3.10 5.36
C HIS A 40 -11.84 2.40 4.32
N ASN A 41 -11.23 1.74 3.33
CA ASN A 41 -11.94 1.13 2.18
C ASN A 41 -11.96 -0.40 2.20
N LEU A 42 -11.06 -1.03 2.93
CA LEU A 42 -10.91 -2.49 2.96
C LEU A 42 -11.11 -3.03 4.37
N GLU A 43 -11.70 -4.21 4.45
CA GLU A 43 -11.82 -4.93 5.70
C GLU A 43 -10.46 -5.52 6.08
N LYS A 44 -10.09 -5.34 7.36
CA LYS A 44 -8.87 -5.93 7.93
C LYS A 44 -9.08 -7.44 7.99
N GLY A 45 -8.19 -8.20 7.38
CA GLY A 45 -8.09 -9.65 7.56
C GLY A 45 -6.75 -10.06 8.17
N GLU A 46 -6.50 -11.37 8.17
CA GLU A 46 -5.22 -11.95 8.59
C GLU A 46 -4.51 -12.51 7.36
N TYR A 47 -3.73 -11.66 6.70
CA TYR A 47 -3.06 -11.94 5.43
C TYR A 47 -1.54 -11.88 5.62
N GLY A 48 -0.93 -12.83 6.29
CA GLY A 48 0.52 -12.84 6.42
C GLY A 48 1.05 -14.00 7.25
N ASP A 49 2.22 -14.49 6.85
CA ASP A 49 2.95 -15.54 7.55
C ASP A 49 3.59 -15.02 8.85
N HIS A 50 4.06 -15.94 9.69
CA HIS A 50 4.63 -15.63 11.01
C HIS A 50 5.85 -14.69 10.96
N GLU A 51 6.63 -14.68 9.87
CA GLU A 51 7.81 -13.82 9.71
C GLU A 51 7.44 -12.34 9.50
N ASP A 52 6.38 -12.07 8.75
CA ASP A 52 5.84 -10.71 8.53
C ASP A 52 5.25 -10.08 9.81
N LYS A 53 5.03 -10.88 10.87
CA LYS A 53 4.54 -10.39 12.16
C LYS A 53 5.62 -9.69 12.99
N LEU A 54 6.90 -9.80 12.63
CA LEU A 54 8.03 -9.26 13.39
C LEU A 54 8.51 -7.88 12.92
N SER A 55 8.17 -7.47 11.70
CA SER A 55 8.51 -6.14 11.17
C SER A 55 7.44 -5.10 11.54
N ASP A 56 7.83 -4.01 12.19
CA ASP A 56 6.92 -2.88 12.49
C ASP A 56 6.74 -1.93 11.28
N GLU A 57 7.41 -2.22 10.17
CA GLU A 57 7.36 -1.43 8.95
C GLU A 57 5.92 -1.31 8.40
N PRO A 58 5.52 -0.13 7.92
CA PRO A 58 4.15 0.09 7.43
C PRO A 58 3.81 -0.79 6.22
N ALA A 59 4.83 -1.23 5.46
CA ALA A 59 4.66 -2.15 4.33
C ALA A 59 4.29 -3.57 4.81
N ALA A 60 4.92 -4.05 5.89
CA ALA A 60 4.57 -5.32 6.52
C ALA A 60 3.15 -5.27 7.12
N LYS A 61 2.75 -4.12 7.69
CA LYS A 61 1.37 -3.91 8.18
C LYS A 61 0.33 -3.97 7.05
N LEU A 62 0.62 -3.40 5.88
CA LEU A 62 -0.23 -3.48 4.69
C LEU A 62 -0.40 -4.92 4.21
N LEU A 63 0.71 -5.65 4.12
CA LEU A 63 0.70 -7.05 3.73
C LEU A 63 -0.12 -7.85 4.75
N ARG A 64 0.27 -7.81 6.03
CA ARG A 64 -0.39 -8.56 7.11
C ARG A 64 -1.89 -8.31 7.25
N LYS A 65 -2.32 -7.04 7.18
CA LYS A 65 -3.72 -6.67 7.48
C LYS A 65 -4.63 -6.73 6.26
N TYR A 66 -4.10 -6.52 5.06
CA TYR A 66 -4.91 -6.38 3.85
C TYR A 66 -4.45 -7.25 2.68
N GLY A 67 -3.34 -7.98 2.83
CA GLY A 67 -2.73 -8.75 1.76
C GLY A 67 -2.13 -7.87 0.66
N ILE A 68 -1.74 -6.63 1.00
CA ILE A 68 -1.31 -5.62 0.03
C ILE A 68 0.22 -5.52 0.00
N THR A 69 0.80 -5.64 -1.19
CA THR A 69 2.22 -5.34 -1.45
C THR A 69 2.34 -4.21 -2.46
N ILE A 70 3.09 -3.16 -2.14
CA ILE A 70 3.35 -2.09 -3.11
C ILE A 70 4.35 -2.59 -4.17
N ALA A 71 3.93 -2.53 -5.43
CA ALA A 71 4.76 -2.93 -6.57
C ALA A 71 5.53 -1.75 -7.17
N GLY A 72 4.98 -0.53 -7.12
CA GLY A 72 5.65 0.65 -7.63
C GLY A 72 4.78 1.90 -7.63
N ILE A 73 5.39 3.04 -7.95
CA ILE A 73 4.72 4.34 -8.06
C ILE A 73 5.17 4.99 -9.36
N SER A 74 4.20 5.38 -10.18
CA SER A 74 4.42 6.01 -11.47
C SER A 74 3.64 7.32 -11.55
N LYS A 75 4.08 8.25 -12.40
CA LYS A 75 3.30 9.44 -12.69
C LYS A 75 2.16 9.07 -13.65
N ALA A 76 0.96 9.58 -13.42
CA ALA A 76 -0.18 9.44 -14.33
C ALA A 76 0.07 10.18 -15.66
#